data_AF-A0A535P901-F1
#
_entry.id   AF-A0A535P901-F1
#
_cell.length_a   1.000
_cell.length_b   1.000
_cell.length_c   1.000
_cell.angle_alpha   90.00
_cell.angle_beta   90.00
_cell.angle_gamma   90.00
#
_symmetry.space_group_name_H-M   'P 1'
#
loop_
_entity.id
_entity.type
_entity.pdbx_description
1 polymer ?
#
loop_
_entity_poly.entity_id
_entity_poly.type
_entity_poly.pdbx_seq_one_letter_code
_entity_poly.pdbx_strand_id
1 'polypeptide(L)'
;HSYGGQIITALGADAPNVVGLVYIAAFGLDAGESIGALLAQGPVTPALAHLFIDKQGFAWLPEDDFVNHFAADVDPVKAKVMYAVQQPLSAAALGDVMGVPAWKALPSWYLVAEGDQAIPPDAERLFAKRMGATTVEVPTNHVAMVSHPDDVVKLIETAAQGQVRGGGV
;
A
#
# COMPACT_ATOMS: atom_id res chain seq x y z
N HIS A 1 0.56 -3.97 1.98
CA HIS A 1 1.27 -3.28 0.88
C HIS A 1 0.28 -2.86 -0.19
N SER A 2 0.46 -1.70 -0.82
CA SER A 2 -0.37 -1.20 -1.94
C SER A 2 -1.89 -1.32 -1.67
N TYR A 3 -2.66 -1.89 -2.60
CA TYR A 3 -4.08 -2.22 -2.43
C TYR A 3 -4.38 -3.04 -1.16
N GLY A 4 -3.45 -3.89 -0.71
CA GLY A 4 -3.61 -4.62 0.56
C GLY A 4 -3.79 -3.70 1.79
N GLY A 5 -3.33 -2.46 1.73
CA GLY A 5 -3.64 -1.45 2.75
C GLY A 5 -5.13 -1.12 2.82
N GLN A 6 -5.81 -1.04 1.68
CA GLN A 6 -7.26 -0.85 1.60
C GLN A 6 -8.00 -2.04 2.21
N ILE A 7 -7.54 -3.26 1.95
CA ILE A 7 -8.16 -4.48 2.50
C ILE A 7 -8.11 -4.48 4.03
N ILE A 8 -6.95 -4.21 4.64
CA ILE A 8 -6.85 -4.18 6.11
C ILE A 8 -7.56 -2.96 6.70
N THR A 9 -7.65 -1.85 5.95
CA THR A 9 -8.42 -0.67 6.36
C THR A 9 -9.92 -0.99 6.42
N ALA A 10 -10.42 -1.80 5.49
CA ALA A 10 -11.84 -2.16 5.37
C ALA A 10 -12.35 -3.10 6.48
N LEU A 11 -11.45 -3.65 7.31
CA LEU A 11 -11.85 -4.44 8.48
C LEU A 11 -12.74 -3.65 9.46
N GLY A 12 -12.62 -2.32 9.47
CA GLY A 12 -13.38 -1.44 10.36
C GLY A 12 -13.30 -1.87 11.82
N ALA A 13 -14.45 -2.07 12.46
CA ALA A 13 -14.54 -2.54 13.85
C ALA A 13 -14.59 -4.08 13.97
N ASP A 14 -14.71 -4.81 12.86
CA ASP A 14 -14.93 -6.27 12.84
C ASP A 14 -13.61 -7.04 12.71
N ALA A 15 -12.72 -6.81 13.67
CA ALA A 15 -11.39 -7.42 13.71
C ALA A 15 -10.92 -7.67 15.16
N PRO A 16 -11.64 -8.50 15.94
CA PRO A 16 -11.41 -8.65 17.38
C PRO A 16 -10.06 -9.26 17.74
N ASN A 17 -9.39 -9.92 16.80
CA ASN A 17 -8.08 -10.52 16.95
C ASN A 17 -6.95 -9.69 16.31
N VAL A 18 -7.25 -8.51 15.75
CA VAL A 18 -6.24 -7.61 15.19
C VAL A 18 -5.84 -6.59 16.25
N VAL A 19 -4.54 -6.52 16.51
CA VAL A 19 -3.97 -5.64 17.53
C VAL A 19 -3.32 -4.39 16.94
N GLY A 20 -2.94 -4.41 15.67
CA GLY A 20 -2.37 -3.27 14.97
C GLY A 20 -2.26 -3.48 13.47
N LEU A 21 -2.01 -2.39 12.75
CA LEU A 21 -1.99 -2.36 11.28
C LEU A 21 -0.61 -1.91 10.78
N VAL A 22 -0.05 -2.62 9.81
CA VAL A 22 1.21 -2.23 9.16
C VAL A 22 0.97 -1.98 7.68
N TYR A 23 1.20 -0.74 7.27
CA TYR A 23 1.09 -0.27 5.90
C TYR A 23 2.49 -0.13 5.31
N ILE A 24 2.69 -0.66 4.10
CA ILE A 24 3.96 -0.60 3.38
C ILE A 24 3.64 -0.05 2.00
N ALA A 25 4.03 1.19 1.68
CA ALA A 25 3.72 1.84 0.40
C ALA A 25 2.27 1.59 -0.05
N ALA A 26 1.29 2.00 0.77
CA ALA A 26 -0.07 1.45 0.73
C ALA A 26 -1.19 2.48 0.80
N PHE A 27 -2.31 2.19 0.14
CA PHE A 27 -3.52 2.99 0.33
C PHE A 27 -4.03 2.84 1.77
N GLY A 28 -4.43 3.97 2.36
CA GLY A 28 -4.92 4.03 3.73
C GLY A 28 -6.15 4.91 3.84
N LEU A 29 -7.21 4.59 3.10
CA LEU A 29 -8.39 5.44 2.87
C LEU A 29 -9.15 5.81 4.16
N ASP A 30 -9.77 6.99 4.17
CA ASP A 30 -10.78 7.37 5.16
C ASP A 30 -12.20 7.07 4.66
N ALA A 31 -13.16 7.08 5.57
CA ALA A 31 -14.56 6.87 5.28
C ALA A 31 -15.06 7.79 4.16
N GLY A 32 -15.73 7.22 3.16
CA GLY A 32 -16.22 7.93 2.00
C GLY A 32 -15.23 8.09 0.85
N GLU A 33 -13.95 7.72 1.03
CA GLU A 33 -12.95 7.76 -0.04
C GLU A 33 -12.93 6.45 -0.86
N SER A 34 -12.46 6.54 -2.11
CA SER A 34 -12.15 5.38 -2.97
C SER A 34 -10.79 5.59 -3.66
N ILE A 35 -10.12 4.50 -4.05
CA ILE A 35 -8.79 4.57 -4.69
C ILE A 35 -8.87 5.34 -6.00
N GLY A 36 -9.88 5.05 -6.84
CA GLY A 36 -10.05 5.71 -8.13
C GLY A 36 -10.28 7.21 -8.00
N ALA A 37 -11.09 7.64 -7.03
CA ALA A 37 -11.32 9.06 -6.76
C ALA A 37 -10.05 9.76 -6.25
N LEU A 38 -9.21 9.06 -5.48
CA LEU A 38 -7.95 9.60 -4.99
C LEU A 38 -6.90 9.73 -6.10
N LEU A 39 -6.72 8.69 -6.92
CA LEU A 39 -5.80 8.71 -8.05
C LEU A 39 -6.17 9.79 -9.08
N ALA A 40 -7.47 10.08 -9.25
CA ALA A 40 -7.96 11.13 -10.15
C ALA A 40 -7.65 12.57 -9.69
N GLN A 41 -7.14 12.79 -8.47
CA GLN A 41 -6.79 14.13 -7.97
C GLN A 41 -5.44 14.62 -8.48
N GLY A 42 -4.59 13.72 -8.97
CA GLY A 42 -3.24 14.03 -9.44
C GLY A 42 -3.01 13.61 -10.90
N PRO A 43 -1.82 13.91 -11.45
CA PRO A 43 -1.40 13.32 -12.71
C PRO A 43 -1.30 11.79 -12.57
N VAL A 44 -1.49 11.07 -13.67
CA VAL A 44 -1.27 9.62 -13.72
C VAL A 44 0.19 9.33 -13.36
N THR A 45 0.39 8.42 -12.42
CA THR A 45 1.72 8.04 -11.95
C THR A 45 2.44 7.14 -12.98
N PRO A 46 3.78 7.16 -13.06
CA PRO A 46 4.51 6.42 -14.09
C PRO A 46 4.16 4.92 -14.14
N ALA A 47 3.98 4.27 -12.99
CA ALA A 47 3.64 2.84 -12.94
C ALA A 47 2.22 2.54 -13.42
N LEU A 48 1.34 3.54 -13.51
CA LEU A 48 -0.05 3.39 -13.94
C LEU A 48 -0.32 4.01 -15.33
N ALA A 49 0.72 4.52 -16.01
CA ALA A 49 0.60 5.30 -17.24
C ALA A 49 -0.09 4.53 -18.37
N HIS A 50 0.19 3.24 -18.49
CA HIS A 50 -0.38 2.35 -19.50
C HIS A 50 -1.19 1.19 -18.89
N LEU A 51 -1.68 1.37 -17.66
CA LEU A 51 -2.58 0.40 -17.05
C LEU A 51 -3.78 0.15 -17.97
N PHE A 52 -4.09 -1.13 -18.20
CA PHE A 52 -5.20 -1.53 -19.05
C PHE A 52 -6.16 -2.45 -18.29
N ILE A 53 -7.43 -2.40 -18.67
CA ILE A 53 -8.47 -3.32 -18.20
C ILE A 53 -8.72 -4.37 -19.27
N ASP A 54 -8.58 -5.64 -18.92
CA ASP A 54 -8.90 -6.73 -19.83
C ASP A 54 -10.42 -6.90 -20.05
N LYS A 55 -10.80 -7.85 -20.90
CA LYS A 55 -12.21 -8.10 -21.23
C LYS A 55 -13.01 -8.66 -20.05
N GLN A 56 -12.34 -9.12 -19.00
CA GLN A 56 -12.93 -9.69 -17.80
C GLN A 56 -13.08 -8.63 -16.68
N GLY A 57 -12.65 -7.39 -16.91
CA GLY A 57 -12.75 -6.30 -15.94
C GLY A 57 -11.58 -6.24 -14.98
N PHE A 58 -10.45 -6.86 -15.31
CA PHE A 58 -9.25 -6.91 -14.48
C PHE A 58 -8.18 -5.93 -14.98
N ALA A 59 -7.63 -5.16 -14.05
CA ALA A 59 -6.56 -4.21 -14.26
C ALA A 59 -5.19 -4.90 -14.22
N TRP A 60 -4.35 -4.56 -15.21
CA TRP A 60 -3.01 -5.09 -15.39
C TRP A 60 -2.02 -3.97 -15.66
N LEU A 61 -0.79 -4.12 -15.15
CA LEU A 61 0.35 -3.32 -15.56
C LEU A 61 1.07 -4.00 -16.72
N PRO A 62 1.40 -3.28 -17.82
CA PRO A 62 2.33 -3.76 -18.84
C PRO A 62 3.72 -4.05 -18.26
N GLU A 63 4.51 -4.91 -18.93
CA GLU A 63 5.86 -5.29 -18.45
C GLU A 63 6.76 -4.08 -18.23
N ASP A 64 6.79 -3.15 -19.20
CA ASP A 64 7.67 -1.98 -19.12
C ASP A 64 7.32 -1.08 -17.93
N ASP A 65 6.02 -0.83 -17.69
CA ASP A 65 5.56 -0.05 -16.52
C ASP A 65 5.83 -0.82 -15.22
N PHE A 66 5.61 -2.13 -15.20
CA PHE A 66 5.85 -2.95 -14.01
C PHE A 66 7.33 -2.96 -13.63
N VAL A 67 8.22 -3.28 -14.57
CA VAL A 67 9.64 -3.46 -14.29
C VAL A 67 10.34 -2.12 -14.03
N ASN A 68 10.02 -1.08 -14.80
CA ASN A 68 10.75 0.19 -14.73
C ASN A 68 10.12 1.22 -13.78
N HIS A 69 8.88 1.04 -13.35
CA HIS A 69 8.18 2.01 -12.50
C HIS A 69 7.51 1.42 -11.27
N PHE A 70 6.96 0.20 -11.33
CA PHE A 70 6.39 -0.44 -10.15
C PHE A 70 7.45 -1.13 -9.29
N ALA A 71 8.47 -1.73 -9.91
CA ALA A 71 9.55 -2.47 -9.25
C ALA A 71 10.95 -1.93 -9.63
N ALA A 72 11.04 -0.61 -9.86
CA ALA A 72 12.18 0.04 -10.49
C ALA A 72 13.53 -0.16 -9.78
N ASP A 73 13.51 -0.43 -8.48
CA ASP A 73 14.68 -0.62 -7.62
C ASP A 73 14.91 -2.09 -7.23
N VAL A 74 14.16 -3.01 -7.83
CA VAL A 74 14.37 -4.45 -7.71
C VAL A 74 15.34 -4.91 -8.81
N ASP A 75 16.15 -5.93 -8.52
CA ASP A 75 16.97 -6.59 -9.55
C ASP A 75 16.11 -6.92 -10.80
N PRO A 76 16.52 -6.52 -12.02
CA PRO A 76 15.69 -6.65 -13.21
C PRO A 76 15.24 -8.08 -13.53
N VAL A 77 16.04 -9.10 -13.22
CA VAL A 77 15.66 -10.49 -13.44
C VAL A 77 14.54 -10.87 -12.47
N LYS A 78 14.68 -10.47 -11.20
CA LYS A 78 13.64 -10.68 -10.17
C LYS A 78 12.36 -9.90 -10.49
N ALA A 79 12.46 -8.64 -10.95
CA ALA A 79 11.32 -7.82 -11.36
C ALA A 79 10.54 -8.48 -12.51
N LYS A 80 11.22 -9.06 -13.50
CA LYS A 80 10.59 -9.83 -14.58
C LYS A 80 9.89 -11.09 -14.09
N VAL A 81 10.49 -11.80 -13.12
CA VAL A 81 9.82 -12.95 -12.49
C VAL A 81 8.54 -12.50 -11.76
N MET A 82 8.60 -11.38 -11.03
CA MET A 82 7.43 -10.80 -10.37
C MET A 82 6.34 -10.40 -11.36
N TYR A 83 6.71 -9.77 -12.48
CA TYR A 83 5.78 -9.45 -13.57
C TYR A 83 5.11 -10.71 -14.13
N ALA A 84 5.89 -11.76 -14.40
CA ALA A 84 5.37 -13.02 -14.94
C ALA A 84 4.34 -13.71 -14.04
N VAL A 85 4.38 -13.43 -12.73
CA VAL A 85 3.41 -13.94 -11.75
C VAL A 85 2.44 -12.88 -11.24
N GLN A 86 2.41 -11.69 -11.85
CA GLN A 86 1.47 -10.63 -11.53
C GLN A 86 0.04 -11.19 -11.47
N GLN A 87 -0.70 -10.80 -10.45
CA GLN A 87 -2.13 -11.07 -10.35
C GLN A 87 -2.89 -9.78 -10.64
N PRO A 88 -4.02 -9.85 -11.35
CA PRO A 88 -4.79 -8.66 -11.66
C PRO A 88 -5.53 -8.12 -10.44
N LEU A 89 -5.84 -6.82 -10.48
CA LEU A 89 -6.80 -6.20 -9.59
C LEU A 89 -8.16 -6.11 -10.29
N SER A 90 -9.27 -6.47 -9.64
CA SER A 90 -10.60 -6.17 -10.18
C SER A 90 -10.78 -4.66 -10.32
N ALA A 91 -11.09 -4.15 -11.52
CA ALA A 91 -11.23 -2.71 -11.75
C ALA A 91 -12.34 -2.09 -10.88
N ALA A 92 -13.36 -2.87 -10.52
CA ALA A 92 -14.43 -2.45 -9.62
C ALA A 92 -13.90 -2.06 -8.22
N ALA A 93 -12.82 -2.70 -7.76
CA ALA A 93 -12.21 -2.41 -6.45
C ALA A 93 -11.68 -0.97 -6.33
N LEU A 94 -11.40 -0.30 -7.47
CA LEU A 94 -11.00 1.11 -7.48
C LEU A 94 -12.17 2.04 -7.09
N GLY A 95 -13.41 1.59 -7.33
CA GLY A 95 -14.63 2.33 -7.03
C GLY A 95 -15.21 2.05 -5.64
N ASP A 96 -14.68 1.05 -4.92
CA ASP A 96 -15.19 0.69 -3.59
C ASP A 96 -15.00 1.85 -2.60
N VAL A 97 -16.11 2.30 -2.03
CA VAL A 97 -16.14 3.40 -1.05
C VAL A 97 -15.85 2.84 0.33
N MET A 98 -14.83 3.40 0.99
CA MET A 98 -14.41 2.97 2.31
C MET A 98 -15.49 3.25 3.36
N GLY A 99 -15.79 2.25 4.19
CA GLY A 99 -16.62 2.37 5.38
C GLY A 99 -15.85 3.03 6.54
N VAL A 100 -16.16 2.66 7.78
CA VAL A 100 -15.35 3.12 8.93
C VAL A 100 -13.99 2.43 8.85
N PRO A 101 -12.87 3.16 8.74
CA PRO A 101 -11.57 2.55 8.59
C PRO A 101 -11.02 2.00 9.92
N ALA A 102 -10.41 0.82 9.88
CA ALA A 102 -9.85 0.14 11.06
C ALA A 102 -8.77 0.97 11.79
N TRP A 103 -7.98 1.76 11.05
CA TRP A 103 -6.90 2.58 11.62
C TRP A 103 -7.41 3.70 12.55
N LYS A 104 -8.72 3.99 12.58
CA LYS A 104 -9.29 4.92 13.58
C LYS A 104 -9.35 4.31 14.99
N ALA A 105 -9.38 2.98 15.09
CA ALA A 105 -9.46 2.28 16.36
C ALA A 105 -8.16 1.53 16.72
N LEU A 106 -7.31 1.26 15.73
CA LEU A 106 -6.11 0.45 15.89
C LEU A 106 -4.83 1.27 15.72
N PRO A 107 -3.80 1.04 16.55
CA PRO A 107 -2.49 1.61 16.32
C PRO A 107 -1.96 1.16 14.96
N SER A 108 -1.30 2.10 14.27
CA SER A 108 -0.87 1.91 12.90
C SER A 108 0.62 2.25 12.73
N TRP A 109 1.26 1.52 11.82
CA TRP A 109 2.63 1.72 11.38
C TRP A 109 2.65 1.90 9.87
N TYR A 110 3.53 2.76 9.39
CA TYR A 110 3.58 3.09 7.97
C TYR A 110 5.03 3.19 7.48
N LEU A 111 5.33 2.50 6.38
CA LEU A 111 6.54 2.71 5.59
C LEU A 111 6.17 3.53 4.36
N VAL A 112 6.71 4.75 4.28
CA VAL A 112 6.63 5.59 3.09
C VAL A 112 7.78 5.23 2.16
N ALA A 113 7.47 4.93 0.91
CA ALA A 113 8.45 4.72 -0.15
C ALA A 113 8.76 6.08 -0.82
N GLU A 114 9.93 6.66 -0.57
CA GLU A 114 10.26 8.03 -1.02
C GLU A 114 10.32 8.17 -2.56
N GLY A 115 10.58 7.06 -3.26
CA GLY A 115 10.69 6.98 -4.71
C GLY A 115 9.54 6.23 -5.37
N ASP A 116 8.39 6.10 -4.70
CA ASP A 116 7.22 5.39 -5.23
C ASP A 116 6.66 6.07 -6.49
N GLN A 117 6.51 5.27 -7.55
CA GLN A 117 5.97 5.72 -8.84
C GLN A 117 4.60 5.10 -9.16
N ALA A 118 3.98 4.41 -8.21
CA ALA A 118 2.60 3.92 -8.26
C ALA A 118 1.68 4.75 -7.35
N ILE A 119 2.06 4.97 -6.09
CA ILE A 119 1.38 5.85 -5.13
C ILE A 119 2.29 7.04 -4.84
N PRO A 120 1.86 8.30 -5.05
CA PRO A 120 2.73 9.44 -4.78
C PRO A 120 3.18 9.46 -3.30
N PRO A 121 4.48 9.65 -2.99
CA PRO A 121 4.98 9.65 -1.61
C PRO A 121 4.28 10.67 -0.70
N ASP A 122 3.83 11.80 -1.25
CA ASP A 122 3.07 12.79 -0.48
C ASP A 122 1.67 12.29 -0.07
N ALA A 123 1.04 11.44 -0.89
CA ALA A 123 -0.20 10.78 -0.53
C ALA A 123 0.03 9.75 0.59
N GLU A 124 1.13 8.99 0.52
CA GLU A 124 1.55 8.06 1.58
C GLU A 124 1.78 8.77 2.91
N ARG A 125 2.52 9.89 2.90
CA ARG A 125 2.72 10.75 4.07
C ARG A 125 1.40 11.29 4.61
N LEU A 126 0.47 11.67 3.74
CA LEU A 126 -0.87 12.11 4.16
C LEU A 126 -1.62 10.99 4.88
N PHE A 127 -1.61 9.76 4.34
CA PHE A 127 -2.22 8.59 4.97
C PHE A 127 -1.60 8.31 6.34
N ALA A 128 -0.28 8.24 6.41
CA ALA A 128 0.44 7.99 7.65
C ALA A 128 0.13 9.06 8.72
N LYS A 129 0.12 10.34 8.31
CA LYS A 129 -0.20 11.47 9.20
C LYS A 129 -1.61 11.39 9.76
N ARG A 130 -2.63 11.14 8.94
CA ARG A 130 -4.02 11.10 9.42
C ARG A 130 -4.31 9.90 10.32
N MET A 131 -3.57 8.80 10.15
CA MET A 131 -3.62 7.64 11.03
C MET A 131 -2.95 7.88 12.39
N GLY A 132 -2.11 8.92 12.50
CA GLY A 132 -1.19 9.05 13.63
C GLY A 132 -0.18 7.90 13.67
N ALA A 133 0.20 7.36 12.51
CA ALA A 133 1.02 6.15 12.42
C ALA A 133 2.46 6.41 12.85
N THR A 134 3.08 5.41 13.48
CA THR A 134 4.55 5.37 13.59
C THR A 134 5.12 5.18 12.20
N THR A 135 5.84 6.18 11.70
CA THR A 135 6.22 6.27 10.29
C THR A 135 7.72 6.16 10.11
N VAL A 136 8.15 5.42 9.09
CA VAL A 136 9.51 5.42 8.57
C VAL A 136 9.47 5.78 7.08
N GLU A 137 10.45 6.56 6.62
CA GLU A 137 10.63 6.82 5.19
C GLU A 137 11.86 6.04 4.71
N VAL A 138 11.73 5.38 3.56
CA VAL A 138 12.78 4.53 2.98
C VAL A 138 13.02 4.98 1.53
N PRO A 139 14.29 5.13 1.09
CA PRO A 139 14.63 5.54 -0.27
C PRO A 139 14.45 4.38 -1.27
N THR A 140 13.19 3.95 -1.43
CA THR A 140 12.76 2.77 -2.21
C THR A 140 11.65 3.17 -3.19
N ASN A 141 11.47 2.36 -4.23
CA ASN A 141 10.28 2.36 -5.07
C ASN A 141 9.14 1.55 -4.39
N HIS A 142 8.05 1.27 -5.10
CA HIS A 142 6.80 0.77 -4.55
C HIS A 142 6.89 -0.61 -3.88
N VAL A 143 7.78 -1.52 -4.34
CA VAL A 143 7.88 -2.89 -3.80
C VAL A 143 8.93 -3.02 -2.68
N ALA A 144 8.81 -2.19 -1.64
CA ALA A 144 9.77 -2.10 -0.54
C ALA A 144 10.07 -3.44 0.17
N MET A 145 9.10 -4.36 0.26
CA MET A 145 9.32 -5.69 0.85
C MET A 145 10.24 -6.60 0.03
N VAL A 146 10.55 -6.21 -1.21
CA VAL A 146 11.45 -6.94 -2.10
C VAL A 146 12.81 -6.26 -2.21
N SER A 147 12.86 -4.93 -2.34
CA SER A 147 14.10 -4.16 -2.47
C SER A 147 14.75 -3.84 -1.11
N HIS A 148 13.93 -3.60 -0.08
CA HIS A 148 14.35 -3.21 1.28
C HIS A 148 13.68 -4.10 2.36
N PRO A 149 13.86 -5.43 2.30
CA PRO A 149 13.18 -6.35 3.20
C PRO A 149 13.51 -6.10 4.68
N ASP A 150 14.75 -5.70 5.00
CA ASP A 150 15.18 -5.49 6.39
C ASP A 150 14.44 -4.31 7.05
N ASP A 151 14.19 -3.22 6.30
CA ASP A 151 13.41 -2.08 6.80
C ASP A 151 11.94 -2.47 7.04
N VAL A 152 11.36 -3.28 6.15
CA VAL A 152 10.01 -3.82 6.32
C VAL A 152 9.92 -4.73 7.53
N VAL A 153 10.86 -5.65 7.70
CA VAL A 153 10.94 -6.56 8.85
C VAL A 153 11.04 -5.75 10.15
N LYS A 154 11.94 -4.77 10.20
CA LYS A 154 12.13 -3.92 11.38
C LYS A 154 10.86 -3.15 11.76
N LEU A 155 10.11 -2.64 10.77
CA LEU A 155 8.85 -1.96 11.04
C LEU A 155 7.81 -2.92 11.62
N ILE A 156 7.70 -4.14 11.06
CA ILE A 156 6.79 -5.18 11.55
C ILE A 156 7.16 -5.61 12.97
N GLU A 157 8.45 -5.81 13.26
CA GLU A 157 8.92 -6.15 14.61
C GLU A 157 8.62 -5.02 15.61
N THR A 158 8.82 -3.77 15.20
CA THR A 158 8.46 -2.59 16.01
C THR A 158 6.97 -2.57 16.30
N ALA A 159 6.12 -2.86 15.30
CA ALA A 159 4.69 -2.96 15.48
C ALA A 159 4.32 -4.07 16.47
N ALA A 160 4.88 -5.27 16.31
CA ALA A 160 4.63 -6.41 17.19
C ALA A 160 5.02 -6.13 18.64
N GLN A 161 6.17 -5.48 18.87
CA GLN A 161 6.64 -5.10 20.21
C GLN A 161 5.82 -3.96 20.82
N GLY A 162 5.35 -3.02 20.01
CA GLY A 162 4.48 -1.92 20.44
C GLY A 162 3.16 -2.41 21.04
N GLN A 163 2.61 -3.50 20.50
CA GLN A 163 1.39 -4.13 21.02
C GLN A 163 1.57 -4.74 22.41
N VAL A 164 2.71 -5.39 22.65
CA VAL A 164 3.01 -6.04 23.94
C VAL A 164 3.05 -5.03 25.09
N ARG A 165 3.37 -3.77 24.81
CA ARG A 165 3.42 -2.70 25.82
C ARG A 165 2.08 -2.01 26.07
N GLY A 166 1.12 -2.12 25.14
CA GLY A 166 -0.21 -1.51 25.25
C GLY A 166 -1.29 -2.42 25.87
N GLY A 167 -1.09 -3.74 25.83
CA GLY A 167 -2.05 -4.74 26.35
C GLY A 167 -1.90 -5.10 27.83
N GLY A 168 -1.17 -4.30 28.60
CA GLY A 168 -0.89 -4.54 30.03
C GLY A 168 -1.43 -3.44 30.93
N VAL A 169 -2.77 -3.33 31.05
CA VAL A 169 -3.49 -2.77 32.21
C VAL A 169 -4.83 -3.50 32.36
#